data_AF-A0AAW9K6G3-F1
#
_entry.id   AF-A0AAW9K6G3-F1
#
_cell.length_a   1.000
_cell.length_b   1.000
_cell.length_c   1.000
_cell.angle_alpha   90.00
_cell.angle_beta   90.00
_cell.angle_gamma   90.00
#
_symmetry.space_group_name_H-M   'P 1'
#
loop_
_entity.id
_entity.type
_entity.pdbx_description
1 polymer ?
#
loop_
_entity_poly.entity_id
_entity_poly.type
_entity_poly.pdbx_seq_one_letter_code
_entity_poly.pdbx_strand_id
1 'polypeptide(L)'
;MEIVNVRIDERLIHGQVAALWTNKLGITRIVVVNNEIIKDQIQKMALKMATPVGVKLSILSVDTAVNNLKINKYEKDKILLIT
;
A
#
# COMPACT_ATOMS: atom_id res chain seq x y z
N MET A 1 6.30 -9.89 9.90
CA MET A 1 5.89 -9.12 8.71
C MET A 1 5.52 -10.14 7.66
N GLU A 2 4.37 -10.01 7.01
CA GLU A 2 3.95 -10.96 5.96
C GLU A 2 3.55 -10.17 4.70
N ILE A 3 4.30 -10.32 3.60
CA ILE A 3 3.87 -9.82 2.29
C ILE A 3 2.94 -10.88 1.70
N VAL A 4 1.63 -10.63 1.76
CA VAL A 4 0.61 -11.60 1.35
C VAL A 4 0.41 -11.57 -0.16
N ASN A 5 0.53 -10.39 -0.78
CA ASN A 5 0.41 -10.25 -2.23
C ASN A 5 1.16 -9.00 -2.75
N VAL A 6 1.55 -9.05 -4.02
CA VAL A 6 2.19 -7.97 -4.78
C VAL A 6 1.37 -7.73 -6.04
N ARG A 7 0.96 -6.49 -6.28
CA ARG A 7 0.12 -6.10 -7.42
C ARG A 7 0.81 -5.00 -8.23
N ILE A 8 0.81 -5.15 -9.54
CA ILE A 8 1.20 -4.10 -10.48
C ILE A 8 -0.11 -3.53 -11.07
N ASP A 9 -0.40 -2.27 -10.79
CA ASP A 9 -1.60 -1.57 -11.26
C ASP A 9 -1.36 -0.05 -11.23
N GLU A 10 -1.28 0.55 -12.42
CA GLU A 10 -1.04 2.00 -12.59
C GLU A 10 -2.07 2.89 -11.87
N ARG A 11 -3.28 2.38 -11.60
CA ARG A 11 -4.34 3.11 -10.89
C ARG A 11 -4.28 2.92 -9.38
N LEU A 12 -3.40 2.03 -8.90
CA LEU A 12 -3.11 1.80 -7.50
C LEU A 12 -4.34 1.41 -6.68
N ILE A 13 -4.79 2.30 -5.79
CA ILE A 13 -5.97 2.08 -4.94
C ILE A 13 -7.16 2.73 -5.62
N HIS A 14 -8.00 1.93 -6.28
CA HIS A 14 -9.17 2.43 -7.00
C HIS A 14 -10.37 1.48 -6.90
N GLY A 15 -11.56 2.11 -6.92
CA GLY A 15 -12.85 1.44 -6.95
C GLY A 15 -13.04 0.38 -5.87
N GLN A 16 -13.88 -0.61 -6.17
CA GLN A 16 -14.14 -1.73 -5.26
C GLN A 16 -13.03 -2.80 -5.30
N VAL A 17 -12.12 -2.74 -6.28
CA VAL A 17 -11.07 -3.74 -6.47
C VAL A 17 -10.12 -3.76 -5.27
N ALA A 18 -9.73 -2.58 -4.76
CA ALA A 18 -8.88 -2.50 -3.57
C ALA A 18 -9.56 -3.13 -2.35
N ALA A 19 -10.83 -2.82 -2.10
CA ALA A 19 -11.60 -3.39 -1.00
C ALA A 19 -11.77 -4.91 -1.11
N LEU A 20 -12.00 -5.42 -2.33
CA LEU A 20 -12.13 -6.85 -2.59
C LEU A 20 -10.84 -7.60 -2.23
N TRP A 21 -9.68 -7.10 -2.67
CA TRP A 21 -8.40 -7.74 -2.35
C TRP A 21 -8.06 -7.65 -0.86
N THR A 22 -8.28 -6.50 -0.22
CA THR A 22 -7.99 -6.36 1.21
C THR A 22 -8.84 -7.30 2.05
N ASN A 23 -10.12 -7.45 1.72
CA ASN A 23 -11.02 -8.35 2.44
C ASN A 23 -10.71 -9.82 2.17
N LYS A 24 -10.52 -10.19 0.90
CA LYS A 24 -10.29 -11.59 0.51
C LYS A 24 -9.00 -12.17 1.09
N LEU A 25 -7.96 -11.33 1.23
CA LEU A 25 -6.63 -11.74 1.67
C LEU A 25 -6.35 -11.36 3.14
N GLY A 26 -7.29 -10.71 3.84
CA GLY A 26 -7.10 -10.26 5.21
C GLY A 26 -5.95 -9.27 5.36
N ILE A 27 -5.79 -8.35 4.40
CA ILE A 27 -4.73 -7.34 4.39
C ILE A 27 -5.02 -6.30 5.45
N THR A 28 -4.00 -5.96 6.25
CA THR A 28 -4.08 -4.92 7.28
C THR A 28 -3.29 -3.66 6.91
N ARG A 29 -2.41 -3.74 5.90
CA ARG A 29 -1.70 -2.58 5.33
C ARG A 29 -1.54 -2.67 3.82
N ILE A 30 -1.81 -1.57 3.13
CA ILE A 30 -1.37 -1.35 1.75
C ILE A 30 -0.08 -0.53 1.75
N VAL A 31 0.94 -1.01 1.03
CA VAL A 31 2.19 -0.28 0.79
C VAL A 31 2.26 0.07 -0.70
N VAL A 32 2.01 1.33 -1.02
CA VAL A 32 2.20 1.90 -2.35
C VAL A 32 3.66 2.33 -2.50
N VAL A 33 4.36 1.75 -3.47
CA VAL A 33 5.78 2.04 -3.75
C VAL A 33 5.86 2.79 -5.08
N ASN A 34 6.00 4.11 -5.02
CA ASN A 34 6.10 4.94 -6.23
C ASN A 34 6.83 6.25 -5.92
N ASN A 35 7.95 6.50 -6.61
CA ASN A 35 8.83 7.65 -6.37
C ASN A 35 8.21 9.00 -6.79
N GLU A 36 7.25 8.98 -7.72
CA GLU A 36 6.61 10.18 -8.25
C GLU A 36 5.47 10.64 -7.33
N ILE A 37 4.65 9.70 -6.86
CA ILE A 37 3.47 10.00 -6.02
C ILE A 37 3.85 10.62 -4.69
N ILE A 38 5.03 10.31 -4.14
CA ILE A 38 5.51 10.94 -2.91
C ILE A 38 5.61 12.46 -3.05
N LYS A 39 5.86 12.95 -4.27
CA LYS A 39 5.98 14.39 -4.57
C LYS A 39 4.62 15.02 -4.89
N ASP A 40 3.61 14.22 -5.22
CA ASP A 40 2.27 14.69 -5.59
C ASP A 40 1.30 14.65 -4.39
N GLN A 41 0.97 15.83 -3.86
CA GLN A 41 0.04 15.94 -2.73
C GLN A 41 -1.39 15.55 -3.06
N ILE A 42 -1.85 15.83 -4.29
CA ILE A 42 -3.22 15.54 -4.72
C ILE A 42 -3.39 14.03 -4.83
N GLN A 43 -2.45 13.34 -5.48
CA GLN A 43 -2.50 11.88 -5.58
C GLN A 43 -2.37 11.21 -4.20
N LYS A 44 -1.52 11.70 -3.31
CA LYS A 44 -1.45 11.19 -1.93
C LYS A 44 -2.78 11.34 -1.19
N MET A 45 -3.47 12.45 -1.35
CA MET A 45 -4.81 12.65 -0.77
C MET A 45 -5.84 11.72 -1.39
N ALA A 46 -5.83 11.56 -2.71
CA ALA A 46 -6.72 10.63 -3.41
C ALA A 46 -6.53 9.19 -2.92
N LEU A 47 -5.30 8.71 -2.81
CA LEU A 47 -4.99 7.37 -2.30
C LEU A 47 -5.43 7.17 -0.84
N LYS A 48 -5.27 8.21 0.01
CA LYS A 48 -5.78 8.18 1.39
C LYS A 48 -7.30 8.03 1.43
N MET A 49 -8.02 8.77 0.58
CA MET A 49 -9.49 8.68 0.50
C MET A 49 -9.96 7.34 -0.09
N ALA A 50 -9.20 6.78 -1.04
CA ALA A 50 -9.53 5.50 -1.67
C ALA A 50 -9.16 4.28 -0.80
N THR A 51 -8.35 4.47 0.25
CA THR A 51 -7.91 3.36 1.12
C THR A 51 -9.11 2.76 1.85
N PRO A 52 -9.31 1.43 1.79
CA PRO A 52 -10.40 0.78 2.50
C PRO A 52 -10.37 1.04 4.01
N VAL A 53 -11.57 1.17 4.61
CA VAL A 53 -11.72 1.39 6.06
C VAL A 53 -11.07 0.26 6.85
N GLY A 54 -10.31 0.61 7.90
CA GLY A 54 -9.61 -0.37 8.74
C GLY A 54 -8.27 -0.85 8.20
N VAL A 55 -7.88 -0.44 6.98
CA VAL A 55 -6.59 -0.79 6.37
C VAL A 55 -5.63 0.40 6.49
N LYS A 56 -4.40 0.15 6.96
CA LYS A 56 -3.36 1.19 7.07
C LYS A 56 -2.75 1.47 5.69
N LEU A 57 -2.39 2.72 5.43
CA LEU A 57 -1.70 3.10 4.19
C LEU A 57 -0.24 3.49 4.45
N SER A 58 0.66 3.12 3.54
CA SER A 58 2.01 3.69 3.44
C SER A 58 2.32 3.99 1.97
N ILE A 59 2.69 5.24 1.69
CA ILE A 59 3.13 5.68 0.35
C ILE A 59 4.62 5.99 0.48
N LEU A 60 5.46 5.22 -0.18
CA LEU A 60 6.91 5.19 0.04
C LEU A 60 7.68 5.25 -1.27
N SER A 61 8.93 5.72 -1.19
CA SER A 61 9.89 5.56 -2.28
C SER A 61 10.37 4.12 -2.31
N VAL A 62 10.93 3.70 -3.44
CA VAL A 62 11.55 2.38 -3.56
C VAL A 62 12.59 2.18 -2.44
N ASP A 63 13.48 3.15 -2.25
CA ASP A 63 14.52 3.07 -1.22
C ASP A 63 13.94 2.98 0.20
N THR A 64 12.93 3.79 0.50
CA THR A 64 12.27 3.79 1.82
C THR A 64 11.52 2.49 2.06
N ALA A 65 10.86 1.95 1.03
CA ALA A 65 10.17 0.67 1.11
C ALA A 65 11.16 -0.47 1.40
N VAL A 66 12.26 -0.55 0.63
CA VAL A 66 13.33 -1.54 0.85
C VAL A 66 13.87 -1.46 2.27
N ASN A 67 14.19 -0.26 2.75
CA ASN A 67 14.72 -0.07 4.10
C ASN A 67 13.70 -0.50 5.18
N ASN A 68 12.44 -0.05 5.07
CA ASN A 68 11.39 -0.41 6.04
C ASN A 68 11.12 -1.92 6.08
N LEU A 69 11.16 -2.59 4.93
CA LEU A 69 10.99 -4.04 4.83
C LEU A 69 12.19 -4.78 5.45
N LYS A 70 13.43 -4.34 5.18
CA LYS A 70 14.65 -4.95 5.77
C LYS A 70 14.68 -4.87 7.29
N ILE A 71 14.22 -3.76 7.87
CA ILE A 71 14.18 -3.58 9.33
C ILE A 71 12.92 -4.15 9.99
N ASN A 72 12.09 -4.91 9.27
CA ASN A 72 10.84 -5.48 9.77
C ASN A 72 9.89 -4.45 10.42
N LYS A 73 9.84 -3.22 9.90
CA LYS A 73 9.02 -2.12 10.45
C LYS A 73 7.53 -2.48 10.61
N TYR A 74 7.06 -3.41 9.80
CA TYR A 74 5.65 -3.82 9.70
C TYR A 74 5.43 -5.24 10.24
N GLU A 75 6.11 -5.60 11.32
CA GLU A 75 6.16 -6.97 11.83
C GLU A 75 4.78 -7.63 12.01
N LYS A 76 3.78 -6.86 12.44
CA LYS A 76 2.41 -7.34 12.72
C LYS A 76 1.42 -7.14 11.57
N ASP A 77 1.83 -6.50 10.48
CA ASP A 77 0.93 -6.18 9.38
C ASP A 77 1.00 -7.27 8.28
N LYS A 78 -0.17 -7.58 7.69
CA LYS A 78 -0.33 -8.36 6.47
C LYS A 78 -0.40 -7.39 5.30
N ILE A 79 0.60 -7.44 4.43
CA ILE A 79 0.90 -6.39 3.46
C ILE A 79 0.42 -6.79 2.07
N LEU A 80 -0.29 -5.86 1.43
CA LEU A 80 -0.45 -5.79 -0.02
C LEU A 80 0.50 -4.72 -0.55
N LEU A 81 1.51 -5.12 -1.31
CA LEU A 81 2.40 -4.17 -2.00
C LEU A 81 1.80 -3.83 -3.36
N ILE A 82 1.74 -2.54 -3.70
CA ILE A 82 1.23 -2.07 -4.99
C ILE A 82 2.23 -1.11 -5.62
N THR A 83 2.48 -1.25 -6.92
CA THR A 83 3.27 -0.34 -7.75
C THR A 83 2.62 -0.07 -9.10
#